data_AF-A0A1D2TYN3-F1
#
_entry.id   AF-A0A1D2TYN3-F1
#
_cell.length_a   1.000
_cell.length_b   1.000
_cell.length_c   1.000
_cell.angle_alpha   90.00
_cell.angle_beta   90.00
_cell.angle_gamma   90.00
#
_symmetry.space_group_name_H-M   'P 1'
#
loop_
_entity.id
_entity.type
_entity.pdbx_description
1 polymer ?
#
loop_
_entity_poly.entity_id
_entity_poly.type
_entity_poly.pdbx_seq_one_letter_code
_entity_poly.pdbx_strand_id
1 'polypeptide(L)' 'MSQHIYRLLSRHQQLDEALRHEQKRRWPDFARLQRLKRLKLAVKDRLTALMTRRKPATSS' A
#
# COMPACT_ATOMS: atom_id res chain seq x y z
N MET A 1 17.28 -8.83 -0.80
CA MET A 1 16.04 -8.02 -0.77
C MET A 1 16.37 -6.60 -0.35
N SER A 2 15.99 -5.59 -1.12
CA SER A 2 16.35 -4.19 -0.83
C SER A 2 15.55 -3.65 0.37
N GLN A 3 16.22 -2.98 1.31
CA GLN A 3 15.60 -2.43 2.53
C GLN A 3 14.42 -1.47 2.25
N HIS A 4 14.38 -0.87 1.07
CA HIS A 4 13.25 -0.06 0.60
C HIS A 4 11.99 -0.87 0.34
N ILE A 5 12.10 -2.05 -0.28
CA ILE A 5 10.96 -2.94 -0.55
C ILE A 5 10.40 -3.49 0.76
N TYR A 6 11.27 -3.85 1.71
CA TYR A 6 10.87 -4.32 3.04
C TYR A 6 10.06 -3.27 3.82
N ARG A 7 10.53 -2.02 3.87
CA ARG A 7 9.81 -0.92 4.52
C ARG A 7 8.44 -0.65 3.88
N LEU A 8 8.35 -0.77 2.56
CA LEU A 8 7.11 -0.57 1.82
C LEU A 8 6.10 -1.70 2.08
N LEU A 9 6.58 -2.95 2.13
CA LEU A 9 5.79 -4.12 2.51
C LEU A 9 5.30 -4.07 3.96
N SER A 10 6.16 -3.68 4.90
CA SER A 10 5.78 -3.52 6.31
C SER A 10 4.68 -2.47 6.47
N ARG A 11 4.80 -1.33 5.77
CA ARG A 11 3.77 -0.29 5.76
C ARG A 11 2.47 -0.76 5.10
N HIS A 12 2.55 -1.59 4.07
CA HIS A 12 1.38 -2.22 3.46
C HIS A 12 0.65 -3.14 4.46
N GLN A 13 1.39 -3.99 5.18
CA GLN A 13 0.82 -4.89 6.19
C GLN A 13 0.11 -4.12 7.31
N GLN A 14 0.74 -3.05 7.84
CA GLN A 14 0.13 -2.20 8.87
C GLN A 14 -1.17 -1.54 8.40
N LEU A 15 -1.22 -1.07 7.15
CA LEU A 15 -2.44 -0.48 6.58
C LEU A 15 -3.55 -1.53 6.41
N ASP A 16 -3.21 -2.75 6.02
CA ASP A 16 -4.16 -3.86 5.88
C ASP A 16 -4.71 -4.33 7.23
N GLU A 17 -3.88 -4.34 8.26
CA GLU A 17 -4.30 -4.66 9.61
C GLU A 17 -5.22 -3.57 10.19
N ALA A 18 -4.86 -2.30 10.01
CA ALA A 18 -5.71 -1.18 10.40
C ALA A 18 -7.07 -1.21 9.68
N LEU A 19 -7.09 -1.55 8.38
CA LEU A 19 -8.33 -1.73 7.62
C LEU A 19 -9.17 -2.89 8.15
N ARG A 20 -8.56 -4.02 8.45
CA ARG A 20 -9.27 -5.19 9.00
C ARG A 20 -9.81 -4.91 10.38
N HIS A 21 -9.04 -4.22 11.23
CA HIS A 21 -9.46 -3.84 12.57
C HIS A 21 -10.64 -2.86 12.52
N GLU A 22 -10.57 -1.83 11.68
CA GLU A 22 -11.66 -0.85 11.53
C GLU A 22 -12.92 -1.49 10.92
N GLN A 23 -12.79 -2.40 9.94
CA GLN A 23 -13.94 -3.13 9.38
C GLN A 23 -14.60 -4.10 10.36
N LYS A 24 -13.84 -4.64 11.34
CA LYS A 24 -14.36 -5.51 12.38
C LYS A 24 -15.07 -4.76 13.51
N ARG A 25 -14.97 -3.43 13.56
CA ARG A 25 -15.67 -2.63 14.57
C ARG A 25 -17.18 -2.65 14.33
N ARG A 26 -17.95 -2.67 15.41
CA ARG A 26 -19.42 -2.58 15.41
C ARG A 26 -19.92 -1.33 14.67
N TRP A 27 -19.17 -0.24 14.79
CA TRP A 27 -19.42 1.04 14.13
C TRP A 27 -18.12 1.50 13.44
N PRO A 28 -17.89 1.09 12.19
CA PRO A 28 -16.70 1.48 11.46
C PRO A 28 -16.76 2.97 11.10
N ASP A 29 -15.65 3.68 11.27
CA ASP A 29 -15.52 5.03 10.75
C ASP A 29 -15.25 4.97 9.23
N PHE A 30 -16.25 5.31 8.44
CA PHE A 30 -16.17 5.31 6.97
C PHE A 30 -15.13 6.29 6.42
N ALA A 31 -14.95 7.45 7.05
CA ALA A 31 -13.93 8.42 6.64
C ALA A 31 -12.53 7.85 6.89
N ARG A 32 -12.34 7.19 8.04
CA ARG A 32 -11.10 6.48 8.37
C ARG A 32 -10.83 5.31 7.45
N LEU A 33 -11.84 4.51 7.11
CA LEU A 33 -11.73 3.43 6.13
C LEU A 33 -11.34 3.95 4.75
N GLN A 34 -11.98 5.02 4.28
CA GLN A 34 -11.67 5.60 2.97
C GLN A 34 -10.26 6.18 2.93
N ARG A 35 -9.81 6.82 4.03
CA ARG A 35 -8.43 7.30 4.17
C ARG A 35 -7.42 6.15 4.14
N LEU A 36 -7.69 5.07 4.86
CA LEU A 36 -6.82 3.87 4.87
C LEU A 36 -6.76 3.21 3.49
N LYS A 37 -7.89 3.10 2.78
CA LYS A 37 -7.94 2.58 1.40
C LYS A 37 -7.12 3.44 0.43
N ARG A 38 -7.23 4.78 0.51
CA ARG A 38 -6.42 5.71 -0.31
C ARG A 38 -4.93 5.58 -0.03
N LEU A 39 -4.55 5.45 1.25
CA LEU A 39 -3.15 5.24 1.62
C LEU A 39 -2.62 3.89 1.08
N LYS A 40 -3.43 2.83 1.13
CA LYS A 40 -3.08 1.53 0.55
C LYS A 40 -2.88 1.62 -0.97
N LEU A 41 -3.77 2.33 -1.67
CA LEU A 41 -3.66 2.54 -3.11
C LEU A 41 -2.36 3.28 -3.47
N ALA A 42 -2.06 4.39 -2.78
CA ALA A 42 -0.83 5.14 -3.00
C ALA A 42 0.45 4.31 -2.76
N VAL A 43 0.44 3.40 -1.78
CA VAL A 43 1.55 2.46 -1.54
C VAL A 43 1.68 1.45 -2.69
N LYS A 44 0.57 0.90 -3.18
CA LYS A 44 0.54 0.00 -4.33
C LYS A 44 1.02 0.69 -5.61
N ASP A 45 0.62 1.93 -5.84
CA ASP A 45 1.05 2.72 -7.00
C ASP A 45 2.55 2.99 -6.95
N ARG A 46 3.10 3.31 -5.77
CA ARG A 46 4.55 3.45 -5.58
C ARG A 46 5.30 2.13 -5.78
N LEU A 47 4.76 1.01 -5.29
CA LEU A 47 5.32 -0.33 -5.55
C LEU A 47 5.36 -0.62 -7.05
N THR A 48 4.24 -0.38 -7.73
CA THR A 48 4.10 -0.58 -9.18
C THR A 48 5.07 0.32 -9.93
N ALA A 49 5.17 1.61 -9.60
CA ALA A 49 6.11 2.52 -10.23
C ALA A 49 7.58 2.10 -10.04
N LEU A 50 7.95 1.60 -8.85
CA LEU A 50 9.29 1.07 -8.59
C LEU A 50 9.57 -0.23 -9.35
N MET A 51 8.57 -1.10 -9.49
CA MET A 51 8.66 -2.34 -10.27
C MET A 51 8.70 -2.08 -11.77
N THR A 52 7.91 -1.14 -12.28
CA THR A 52 7.88 -0.72 -13.68
C THR A 52 9.15 0.04 -14.07
N ARG A 53 9.69 0.90 -13.20
CA ARG A 53 11.01 1.54 -13.41
C ARG A 53 12.18 0.55 -13.51
N ARG A 54 11.98 -0.72 -13.10
CA ARG A 54 12.95 -1.80 -13.30
C ARG A 54 12.88 -2.47 -14.66
N LYS A 55 11.92 -2.11 -15.52
CA LYS A 55 11.97 -2.44 -16.93
C LYS A 55 12.87 -1.39 -17.59
N PRO A 56 14.14 -1.68 -17.94
CA PRO A 56 14.90 -0.77 -18.77
C PRO A 56 14.10 -0.60 -20.06
N ALA A 57 13.89 0.66 -20.47
CA ALA A 57 13.49 0.97 -21.82
C ALA A 57 14.67 0.62 -22.75
N THR A 58 14.81 -0.67 -23.08
CA THR A 58 15.46 -1.11 -24.30
C THR A 58 14.36 -1.22 -25.36
N SER A 59 14.17 -0.13 -26.09
CA SER A 59 13.52 -0.05 -27.40
C SER A 59 14.07 1.27 -27.96
N SER A 60 15.21 1.25 -28.66
CA SER A 60 15.33 1.04 -30.12
C SER A 60 14.50 2.03 -30.91
#